data_AF-A0A367JNB7-F1
#
_entry.id   AF-A0A367JNB7-F1
#
_cell.length_a   1.000
_cell.length_b   1.000
_cell.length_c   1.000
_cell.angle_alpha   90.00
_cell.angle_beta   90.00
_cell.angle_gamma   90.00
#
_symmetry.space_group_name_H-M   'P 1'
#
loop_
_entity.id
_entity.type
_entity.pdbx_description
1 polymer ?
#
loop_
_entity_poly.entity_id
_entity_poly.type
_entity_poly.pdbx_seq_one_letter_code
_entity_poly.pdbx_strand_id
1 'polypeptide(L)' 'MSTFEKVVVIDGKGHLLGRLASIISKQALNGQKVVVVRCEELNVSGEFFRNKR' A
#
# COMPACT_ATOMS: atom_id res chain seq x y z
N MET A 1 20.22 3.61 0.91
CA MET A 1 20.46 2.15 0.81
C MET A 1 19.21 1.47 1.31
N SER A 2 18.49 0.68 0.50
CA SER A 2 17.36 -0.08 1.02
C SER A 2 17.92 -1.34 1.70
N THR A 3 17.87 -1.35 3.02
CA THR A 3 18.12 -2.53 3.83
C THR A 3 17.12 -3.60 3.43
N PHE A 4 17.62 -4.78 3.05
CA PHE A 4 16.75 -5.92 2.73
C PHE A 4 16.19 -6.47 4.04
N GLU A 5 14.92 -6.18 4.31
CA GLU A 5 14.20 -6.76 5.45
C GLU A 5 13.54 -8.07 5.03
N LYS A 6 13.52 -9.07 5.92
CA LYS A 6 12.92 -10.37 5.60
C LYS A 6 11.43 -10.25 5.23
N VAL A 7 10.72 -9.33 5.87
CA VAL A 7 9.33 -8.95 5.62
C VAL A 7 9.16 -7.48 6.00
N VAL A 8 8.59 -6.67 5.11
CA VAL A 8 8.22 -5.27 5.38
C VAL A 8 6.73 -5.25 5.72
N VAL A 9 6.38 -4.74 6.89
CA VAL A 9 4.98 -4.56 7.31
C VAL A 9 4.60 -3.10 7.17
N ILE A 10 3.54 -2.82 6.40
CA ILE A 10 3.06 -1.47 6.11
C ILE A 10 1.67 -1.29 6.72
N ASP A 11 1.50 -0.21 7.47
CA ASP A 11 0.19 0.23 7.93
C ASP A 11 -0.58 0.95 6.82
N GLY A 12 -1.75 0.44 6.44
CA GLY A 12 -2.60 1.02 5.40
C GLY A 12 -3.30 2.33 5.79
N LYS A 13 -3.37 2.65 7.09
CA LYS A 13 -4.04 3.85 7.58
C LYS A 13 -3.48 5.12 6.93
N GLY A 14 -4.37 5.97 6.42
CA GLY A 14 -4.00 7.28 5.87
C GLY A 14 -3.34 7.24 4.49
N HIS A 15 -3.03 6.05 3.96
CA HIS A 15 -2.38 5.90 2.66
C HIS A 15 -3.40 6.00 1.52
N LEU A 16 -2.97 6.58 0.40
CA LEU A 16 -3.74 6.55 -0.84
C LEU A 16 -3.52 5.23 -1.57
N LEU A 17 -4.60 4.49 -1.83
CA LEU A 17 -4.60 3.14 -2.40
C LEU A 17 -3.70 3.00 -3.63
N GLY A 18 -3.89 3.85 -4.64
CA GLY A 18 -3.11 3.79 -5.88
C GLY A 18 -1.63 4.15 -5.70
N ARG A 19 -1.32 5.12 -4.84
CA ARG A 19 0.06 5.54 -4.58
C ARG A 19 0.82 4.46 -3.82
N LEU A 20 0.19 3.88 -2.81
CA LEU A 20 0.77 2.78 -2.05
C LEU A 20 1.00 1.56 -2.95
N ALA A 21 0.01 1.20 -3.78
CA ALA A 21 0.11 0.07 -4.69
C ALA A 21 1.29 0.16 -5.68
N SER A 22 1.60 1.35 -6.21
CA SER A 22 2.74 1.57 -7.11
C SER A 22 4.09 1.31 -6.43
N ILE A 23 4.24 1.70 -5.16
CA ILE A 23 5.46 1.45 -4.40
C ILE A 23 5.59 -0.03 -4.05
N ILE A 24 4.49 -0.65 -3.59
CA ILE A 24 4.45 -2.07 -3.23
C ILE A 24 4.78 -2.93 -4.44
N SER A 25 4.23 -2.62 -5.63
CA SER A 25 4.50 -3.41 -6.84
C SER A 25 5.98 -3.40 -7.20
N LYS A 26 6.65 -2.25 -7.09
CA LYS A 26 8.11 -2.16 -7.33
C LYS A 26 8.91 -2.96 -6.29
N GLN A 27 8.53 -2.90 -5.02
CA GLN A 27 9.19 -3.68 -3.96
C GLN A 27 8.99 -5.19 -4.18
N ALA A 28 7.78 -5.62 -4.50
CA ALA A 28 7.46 -7.01 -4.79
C ALA A 28 8.26 -7.56 -5.98
N LEU A 29 8.38 -6.78 -7.09
CA LEU A 29 9.19 -7.15 -8.25
C LEU A 29 10.69 -7.22 -7.94
N ASN A 30 11.17 -6.43 -6.97
CA ASN A 30 12.53 -6.50 -6.48
C ASN A 30 12.75 -7.67 -5.48
N GLY A 31 11.75 -8.53 -5.27
CA GLY A 31 11.84 -9.70 -4.38
C GLY A 31 11.58 -9.42 -2.89
N GLN A 32 11.15 -8.20 -2.55
CA GLN A 32 10.79 -7.85 -1.18
C GLN A 32 9.44 -8.47 -0.80
N LYS A 33 9.38 -9.18 0.33
CA LYS A 33 8.11 -9.61 0.91
C LYS A 33 7.48 -8.44 1.66
N VAL A 34 6.25 -8.07 1.28
CA VAL A 34 5.52 -6.94 1.84
C VAL A 34 4.16 -7.44 2.37
N VAL A 35 3.78 -6.99 3.56
CA VAL A 35 2.48 -7.25 4.19
C VAL A 35 1.83 -5.92 4.50
N VAL A 36 0.59 -5.71 4.04
CA VAL A 36 -0.21 -4.53 4.37
C VAL A 36 -1.24 -4.91 5.43
N VAL A 37 -1.29 -4.13 6.51
CA VAL A 37 -2.26 -4.29 7.60
C VAL A 37 -3.24 -3.12 7.63
N ARG A 38 -4.43 -3.28 8.25
CA ARG A 38 -5.49 -2.27 8.30
C ARG A 38 -5.90 -1.72 6.92
N CYS A 39 -6.16 -2.63 5.99
CA CYS A 39 -6.57 -2.27 4.62
C CYS A 39 -7.91 -1.53 4.57
N GLU A 40 -8.74 -1.66 5.60
CA GLU A 40 -10.01 -0.94 5.78
C GLU A 40 -9.83 0.57 6.02
N GLU A 41 -8.65 1.01 6.48
CA GLU A 41 -8.31 2.42 6.71
C GLU A 41 -7.58 3.07 5.53
N LEU A 42 -7.54 2.40 4.37
CA LEU A 42 -6.98 2.95 3.13
C LEU A 42 -7.89 4.01 2.53
N ASN A 43 -7.28 5.11 2.12
CA ASN A 43 -7.98 6.21 1.48
C ASN A 43 -7.98 6.04 -0.05
N VAL A 44 -9.12 6.34 -0.67
CA VAL A 44 -9.22 6.50 -2.12
C VAL A 44 -9.59 7.94 -2.39
N SER A 45 -8.78 8.64 -3.19
CA SER A 45 -9.03 10.04 -3.52
C SER A 45 -10.37 10.21 -4.26
N GLY A 46 -11.04 11.32 -4.01
CA GLY A 46 -12.32 11.67 -4.63
C GLY A 46 -13.53 11.39 -3.75
N GLU A 47 -14.66 11.93 -4.16
CA GLU A 47 -15.93 11.83 -3.43
C GLU A 47 -16.37 10.39 -3.22
N PHE A 48 -16.91 10.11 -2.03
CA PHE A 48 -17.41 8.79 -1.66
C PHE A 48 -18.42 8.25 -2.68
N PHE A 49 -19.31 9.10 -3.19
CA PHE A 49 -20.32 8.69 -4.17
C PHE A 49 -19.73 8.20 -5.50
N ARG A 50 -18.59 8.75 -5.93
CA ARG A 50 -17.91 8.31 -7.16
C ARG A 50 -17.13 7.02 -6.95
N ASN A 51 -16.60 6.81 -5.75
CA ASN A 51 -15.84 5.63 -5.38
C ASN A 51 -16.76 4.45 -5.00
N LYS A 52 -18.01 4.74 -4.63
CA LYS A 52 -19.09 3.77 -4.41
C LYS A 52 -19.60 3.28 -5.77
N ARG A 53 -18.97 2.23 -6.29
CA ARG A 53 -19.52 1.43 -7.39
C ARG A 53 -20.51 0.39 -6.87
#